data_AF-A0A959Z4L6-F1
#
_entry.id   AF-A0A959Z4L6-F1
#
_cell.length_a   1.000
_cell.length_b   1.000
_cell.length_c   1.000
_cell.angle_alpha   90.00
_cell.angle_beta   90.00
_cell.angle_gamma   90.00
#
_symmetry.space_group_name_H-M   'P 1'
#
loop_
_entity.id
_entity.type
_entity.pdbx_description
1 polymer ?
#
loop_
_entity_poly.entity_id
_entity_poly.type
_entity_poly.pdbx_seq_one_letter_code
_entity_poly.pdbx_strand_id
1 'polypeptide(L)'
;TVLVGGNERAVSIHQEIEGMTRSPGNRFVGFVNVNGGDQLLVEHGLPRLGKWSELPEIITRHQVEEAIVAVESSEHDHISRIMNELEGTGVRIKIIPDMYDILAGSVKMSSIFGAPLIEVNPEIMPAWQFSLKRIIDIAVSILALMLLSPLMLVIALLVKVSSPGPVFFRQERVGKNGKPFQIVKFRSMYTDAEKNGPLLSSSTDPRITPIGRWLRRTRMDELPQFWNVLKGDMSLVGPRPERRHFIA
;
A
#
# COMPACT_ATOMS: atom_id res chain seq x y z
N THR A 1 11.00 6.23 21.05
CA THR A 1 9.64 6.68 20.72
C THR A 1 9.62 8.17 20.48
N VAL A 2 8.94 8.62 19.43
CA VAL A 2 8.61 10.03 19.21
C VAL A 2 7.14 10.25 19.52
N LEU A 3 6.82 11.39 20.13
CA LEU A 3 5.44 11.80 20.39
C LEU A 3 4.99 12.82 19.33
N VAL A 4 3.84 12.60 18.70
CA VAL A 4 3.30 13.46 17.65
C VAL A 4 2.09 14.20 18.21
N GLY A 5 2.23 15.51 18.42
CA GLY A 5 1.29 16.33 19.18
C GLY A 5 1.99 16.99 20.37
N GLY A 6 1.49 18.15 20.79
CA GLY A 6 2.02 18.91 21.93
C GLY A 6 0.98 19.34 22.95
N ASN A 7 -0.29 18.96 22.76
CA ASN A 7 -1.39 19.36 23.62
C ASN A 7 -1.37 18.64 24.99
N GLU A 8 -2.32 18.97 25.85
CA GLU A 8 -2.46 18.39 27.20
C GLU A 8 -2.55 16.87 27.18
N ARG A 9 -3.12 16.28 26.11
CA ARG A 9 -3.22 14.83 25.93
C ARG A 9 -1.87 14.17 25.67
N ALA A 10 -1.01 14.84 24.91
CA ALA A 10 0.36 14.39 24.71
C ALA A 10 1.15 14.43 26.04
N VAL A 11 0.96 15.50 26.84
CA VAL A 11 1.57 15.63 28.17
C VAL A 11 1.11 14.54 29.13
N SER A 12 -0.21 14.30 29.23
CA SER A 12 -0.76 13.32 30.17
C SER A 12 -0.23 11.91 29.88
N ILE A 13 -0.08 11.55 28.61
CA ILE A 13 0.40 10.23 28.20
C ILE A 13 1.90 10.07 28.39
N HIS A 14 2.67 11.14 28.15
CA HIS A 14 4.09 11.15 28.49
C HIS A 14 4.29 10.89 29.98
N GLN A 15 3.56 11.62 30.84
CA GLN A 15 3.62 11.43 32.29
C GLN A 15 3.12 10.06 32.73
N GLU A 16 2.03 9.56 32.13
CA GLU A 16 1.48 8.26 32.47
C GLU A 16 2.49 7.14 32.17
N ILE A 17 3.10 7.16 30.99
CA ILE A 17 4.08 6.15 30.57
C ILE A 17 5.38 6.24 31.37
N GLU A 18 5.89 7.45 31.66
CA GLU A 18 7.07 7.63 32.51
C GLU A 18 6.82 7.28 33.97
N GLY A 19 5.59 7.51 34.47
CA GLY A 19 5.18 7.21 35.84
C GLY A 19 4.92 5.73 36.13
N MET A 20 4.93 4.87 35.11
CA MET A 20 4.69 3.43 35.29
C MET A 20 5.84 2.75 36.05
N THR A 21 5.48 2.00 37.11
CA THR A 21 6.42 1.20 37.91
C THR A 21 7.16 0.12 37.11
N ARG A 22 6.59 -0.32 35.98
CA ARG A 22 7.28 -1.12 34.97
C ARG A 22 7.28 -0.35 33.67
N SER A 23 8.46 0.08 33.23
CA SER A 23 8.61 0.74 31.94
C SER A 23 8.14 -0.22 30.83
N PRO A 24 7.25 0.23 29.92
CA PRO A 24 6.85 -0.55 28.76
C PRO A 24 7.96 -0.69 27.70
N GLY A 25 9.18 -0.20 27.99
CA GLY A 25 10.33 -0.23 27.09
C GLY A 25 10.45 1.02 26.20
N ASN A 26 9.58 2.00 26.40
CA ASN A 26 9.55 3.23 25.62
C ASN A 26 10.57 4.22 26.20
N ARG A 27 11.52 4.67 25.37
CA ARG A 27 12.36 5.84 25.64
C ARG A 27 11.92 6.96 24.72
N PHE A 28 11.35 8.01 25.27
CA PHE A 28 10.95 9.18 24.49
C PHE A 28 12.19 9.98 24.09
N VAL A 29 12.36 10.20 22.79
CA VAL A 29 13.48 11.01 22.25
C VAL A 29 13.12 12.48 22.07
N GLY A 30 11.83 12.78 22.02
CA GLY A 30 11.29 14.12 21.85
C GLY A 30 9.89 14.09 21.24
N PHE A 31 9.35 15.28 20.97
CA PHE A 31 8.04 15.44 20.35
C PHE A 31 8.06 16.34 19.12
N VAL A 32 7.05 16.20 18.26
CA VAL A 32 6.82 17.06 17.09
C VAL A 32 5.49 17.80 17.20
N ASN A 33 5.48 19.05 16.76
CA ASN A 33 4.29 19.88 16.81
C ASN A 33 3.41 19.71 15.57
N VAL A 34 2.10 19.64 15.82
CA VAL A 34 1.07 19.66 14.77
C VAL A 34 0.62 21.10 14.51
N ASN A 35 0.26 21.86 15.56
CA ASN A 35 -0.32 23.20 15.44
C ASN A 35 0.58 24.38 15.86
N GLY A 36 1.91 24.17 15.93
CA GLY A 36 2.89 25.25 16.04
C GLY A 36 2.93 26.05 17.36
N GLY A 37 1.94 25.92 18.25
CA GLY A 37 1.82 26.69 19.50
C GLY A 37 2.22 25.93 20.77
N ASP A 38 2.35 24.62 20.72
CA ASP A 38 2.44 23.83 21.95
C ASP A 38 3.88 23.73 22.48
N GLN A 39 4.11 24.26 23.70
CA GLN A 39 5.38 24.15 24.44
C GLN A 39 5.25 23.31 25.72
N LEU A 40 4.05 22.82 26.05
CA LEU A 40 3.75 22.16 27.32
C LEU A 40 4.65 20.94 27.59
N LEU A 41 5.03 20.19 26.55
CA LEU A 41 5.95 19.05 26.69
C LEU A 41 7.41 19.46 26.96
N VAL A 42 7.83 20.66 26.53
CA VAL A 42 9.17 21.20 26.85
C VAL A 42 9.28 21.47 28.35
N GLU A 43 8.22 21.99 28.97
CA GLU A 43 8.14 22.21 30.41
C GLU A 43 8.26 20.91 31.21
N HIS A 44 7.89 19.78 30.59
CA HIS A 44 7.97 18.44 31.15
C HIS A 44 9.27 17.69 30.77
N GLY A 45 10.28 18.40 30.26
CA GLY A 45 11.61 17.85 30.01
C GLY A 45 11.75 17.09 28.69
N LEU A 46 10.72 17.07 27.84
CA LEU A 46 10.77 16.41 26.54
C LEU A 46 11.14 17.42 25.43
N PRO A 47 12.27 17.24 24.71
CA PRO A 47 12.71 18.22 23.72
C PRO A 47 11.83 18.22 22.46
N ARG A 48 11.63 19.40 21.90
CA ARG A 48 10.97 19.57 20.61
C ARG A 48 11.93 19.24 19.47
N LEU A 49 11.57 18.27 18.62
CA LEU A 49 12.40 17.80 17.50
C LEU A 49 12.10 18.52 16.18
N GLY A 50 10.91 19.10 16.02
CA GLY A 50 10.53 19.78 14.78
C GLY A 50 9.03 19.90 14.57
N LYS A 51 8.62 19.93 13.30
CA LYS A 51 7.21 19.87 12.87
C LYS A 51 6.85 18.46 12.40
N TRP A 52 5.55 18.15 12.36
CA TRP A 52 5.05 16.87 11.85
C TRP A 52 5.50 16.58 10.40
N SER A 53 5.68 17.59 9.56
CA SER A 53 6.17 17.45 8.18
C SER A 53 7.63 16.98 8.08
N GLU A 54 8.38 17.04 9.18
CA GLU A 54 9.79 16.62 9.25
C GLU A 54 9.92 15.21 9.87
N LEU A 55 8.80 14.51 10.11
CA LEU A 55 8.76 13.19 10.74
C LEU A 55 9.71 12.16 10.07
N PRO A 56 9.74 12.01 8.73
CA PRO A 56 10.63 11.04 8.10
C PRO A 56 12.12 11.29 8.40
N GLU A 57 12.54 12.55 8.40
CA GLU A 57 13.92 12.94 8.72
C GLU A 57 14.25 12.70 10.19
N ILE A 58 13.32 13.06 11.09
CA ILE A 58 13.46 12.88 12.54
C ILE A 58 13.57 11.40 12.88
N ILE A 59 12.73 10.56 12.27
CA ILE A 59 12.74 9.11 12.46
C ILE A 59 14.10 8.53 12.09
N THR A 60 14.65 8.93 10.95
CA THR A 60 15.94 8.45 10.46
C THR A 60 17.08 8.95 11.34
N ARG A 61 17.08 10.25 11.68
CA ARG A 61 18.15 10.90 12.47
C ARG A 61 18.25 10.36 13.90
N HIS A 62 17.10 10.09 14.53
CA HIS A 62 17.03 9.65 15.92
C HIS A 62 16.81 8.14 16.08
N GLN A 63 16.82 7.37 14.98
CA GLN A 63 16.57 5.93 14.96
C GLN A 63 15.29 5.56 15.71
N VAL A 64 14.20 6.27 15.42
CA VAL A 64 12.93 6.09 16.10
C VAL A 64 12.28 4.79 15.64
N GLU A 65 11.94 3.92 16.58
CA GLU A 65 11.23 2.66 16.27
C GLU A 65 9.71 2.77 16.39
N GLU A 66 9.22 3.81 17.05
CA GLU A 66 7.81 3.96 17.42
C GLU A 66 7.39 5.43 17.46
N ALA A 67 6.23 5.73 16.88
CA ALA A 67 5.57 7.02 16.94
C ALA A 67 4.22 6.88 17.68
N ILE A 68 4.01 7.69 18.72
CA ILE A 68 2.73 7.81 19.43
C ILE A 68 2.04 9.08 18.96
N VAL A 69 0.88 8.96 18.33
CA VAL A 69 0.07 10.06 17.80
C VAL A 69 -0.97 10.47 18.83
N ALA A 70 -0.74 11.64 19.41
CA ALA A 70 -1.52 12.25 20.48
C ALA A 70 -2.15 13.56 19.97
N VAL A 71 -3.05 13.43 18.99
CA VAL A 71 -3.77 14.55 18.37
C VAL A 71 -5.26 14.41 18.72
N GLU A 72 -6.02 15.51 18.75
CA GLU A 72 -7.46 15.47 19.00
C GLU A 72 -8.22 14.97 17.75
N SER A 73 -9.28 14.17 17.92
CA SER A 73 -10.05 13.66 16.77
C SER A 73 -10.85 14.75 16.06
N SER A 74 -10.98 15.96 16.61
CA SER A 74 -11.49 17.13 15.85
C SER A 74 -10.60 17.45 14.63
N GLU A 75 -9.38 16.91 14.58
CA GLU A 75 -8.37 17.13 13.54
C GLU A 75 -8.17 15.93 12.59
N HIS A 76 -9.26 15.23 12.25
CA HIS A 76 -9.47 14.43 11.01
C HIS A 76 -8.33 14.49 9.97
N ASP A 77 -8.17 15.68 9.39
CA ASP A 77 -7.26 15.93 8.28
C ASP A 77 -5.78 15.83 8.68
N HIS A 78 -5.44 16.15 9.93
CA HIS A 78 -4.07 16.07 10.44
C HIS A 78 -3.64 14.63 10.70
N ILE A 79 -4.53 13.78 11.23
CA ILE A 79 -4.22 12.35 11.44
C ILE A 79 -3.88 11.69 10.11
N SER A 80 -4.69 11.91 9.07
CA SER A 80 -4.46 11.32 7.75
C SER A 80 -3.12 11.77 7.14
N ARG A 81 -2.74 13.04 7.30
CA ARG A 81 -1.45 13.58 6.83
C ARG A 81 -0.28 13.00 7.61
N ILE A 82 -0.38 12.90 8.94
CA ILE A 82 0.63 12.29 9.79
C ILE A 82 0.83 10.81 9.41
N MET A 83 -0.26 10.07 9.19
CA MET A 83 -0.20 8.67 8.76
C MET A 83 0.53 8.52 7.44
N ASN A 84 0.29 9.41 6.48
CA ASN A 84 0.96 9.41 5.18
C ASN A 84 2.46 9.69 5.31
N GLU A 85 2.88 10.62 6.18
CA GLU A 85 4.30 10.89 6.44
C GLU A 85 5.00 9.72 7.16
N LEU A 86 4.27 8.97 7.98
CA LEU A 86 4.80 7.79 8.67
C LEU A 86 4.80 6.55 7.77
N GLU A 87 4.05 6.56 6.67
CA GLU A 87 3.97 5.45 5.73
C GLU A 87 5.35 5.19 5.07
N GLY A 88 5.78 3.93 5.03
CA GLY A 88 7.07 3.55 4.46
C GLY A 88 8.31 3.79 5.35
N THR A 89 8.17 4.46 6.50
CA THR A 89 9.27 4.66 7.46
C THR A 89 9.60 3.41 8.29
N GLY A 90 8.64 2.46 8.38
CA GLY A 90 8.81 1.20 9.12
C GLY A 90 8.66 1.32 10.64
N VAL A 91 8.27 2.48 11.17
CA VAL A 91 8.04 2.67 12.60
C VAL A 91 6.70 2.09 13.05
N ARG A 92 6.63 1.64 14.31
CA ARG A 92 5.36 1.24 14.93
C ARG A 92 4.52 2.48 15.23
N ILE A 93 3.30 2.54 14.72
CA ILE A 93 2.40 3.69 14.93
C ILE A 93 1.35 3.33 15.97
N LYS A 94 1.25 4.13 17.04
CA LYS A 94 0.20 4.02 18.07
C LYS A 94 -0.61 5.30 18.09
N ILE A 95 -1.93 5.21 18.15
CA ILE A 95 -2.81 6.37 18.21
C ILE A 95 -3.59 6.33 19.52
N ILE A 96 -3.76 7.49 20.15
CA ILE A 96 -4.59 7.62 21.33
C ILE A 96 -6.06 7.74 20.89
N PRO A 97 -6.96 6.79 21.26
CA PRO A 97 -8.37 6.83 20.91
C PRO A 97 -9.14 7.93 21.61
N ASP A 98 -10.11 8.52 20.91
CA ASP A 98 -11.16 9.30 21.55
C ASP A 98 -12.21 8.39 22.19
N MET A 99 -12.84 8.87 23.26
CA MET A 99 -13.93 8.18 23.95
C MET A 99 -15.07 7.79 23.00
N TYR A 100 -15.30 8.55 21.93
CA TYR A 100 -16.30 8.26 20.90
C TYR A 100 -15.96 7.00 20.08
N ASP A 101 -14.68 6.75 19.78
CA ASP A 101 -14.24 5.59 19.00
C ASP A 101 -14.40 4.27 19.76
N ILE A 102 -14.24 4.34 21.09
CA ILE A 102 -14.46 3.20 22.00
C ILE A 102 -15.95 2.81 22.04
N LEU A 103 -16.84 3.81 22.09
CA LEU A 103 -18.29 3.58 22.12
C LEU A 103 -18.86 3.09 20.79
N ALA A 104 -18.20 3.40 19.67
CA ALA A 104 -18.63 3.00 18.32
C ALA A 104 -18.29 1.54 17.95
N GLY A 105 -17.55 0.80 18.79
CA GLY A 105 -17.28 -0.63 18.61
C GLY A 105 -16.29 -0.99 17.49
N SER A 106 -15.56 -0.01 16.96
CA SER A 106 -14.63 -0.14 15.82
C SER A 106 -13.23 -0.65 16.21
N VAL A 107 -13.00 -1.03 17.47
CA VAL A 107 -11.65 -1.26 18.02
C VAL A 107 -11.55 -2.56 18.81
N LYS A 108 -10.53 -3.37 18.49
CA LYS A 108 -10.14 -4.53 19.29
C LYS A 108 -9.18 -4.06 20.39
N MET A 109 -9.66 -3.97 21.63
CA MET A 109 -8.84 -3.52 22.77
C MET A 109 -7.71 -4.52 23.07
N SER A 110 -6.44 -4.09 22.95
CA SER A 110 -5.31 -4.78 23.58
C SER A 110 -4.93 -4.02 24.85
N SER A 111 -5.36 -4.50 26.01
CA SER A 111 -4.99 -3.89 27.29
C SER A 111 -3.54 -4.27 27.62
N ILE A 112 -2.61 -3.34 27.43
CA ILE A 112 -1.28 -3.42 28.02
C ILE A 112 -1.06 -2.12 28.78
N PHE A 113 -1.27 -2.18 30.11
CA PHE A 113 -0.88 -1.20 31.13
C PHE A 113 -1.40 0.25 31.00
N GLY A 114 -2.62 0.52 31.48
CA GLY A 114 -3.04 1.85 31.97
C GLY A 114 -3.58 2.82 30.92
N ALA A 115 -2.79 3.14 29.89
CA ALA A 115 -3.20 4.05 28.83
C ALA A 115 -3.93 3.28 27.71
N PRO A 116 -5.15 3.66 27.30
CA PRO A 116 -5.77 3.07 26.13
C PRO A 116 -4.99 3.55 24.90
N LEU A 117 -4.18 2.66 24.32
CA LEU A 117 -3.50 2.91 23.05
C LEU A 117 -4.16 2.02 22.00
N ILE A 118 -4.62 2.61 20.90
CA ILE A 118 -4.98 1.84 19.71
C ILE A 118 -3.73 1.65 18.88
N GLU A 119 -3.31 0.39 18.76
CA GLU A 119 -2.38 0.00 17.72
C GLU A 119 -3.15 -0.01 16.39
N VAL A 120 -3.02 1.07 15.61
CA VAL A 120 -3.49 1.07 14.22
C VAL A 120 -2.50 0.22 13.45
N ASN A 121 -2.73 -1.09 13.43
CA ASN A 121 -2.07 -1.96 12.49
C ASN A 121 -2.59 -1.56 11.09
N PRO A 122 -1.76 -0.98 10.21
CA PRO A 122 -2.17 -0.68 8.84
C PRO A 122 -2.54 -2.02 8.19
N GLU A 123 -3.84 -2.24 8.02
CA GLU A 123 -4.50 -3.48 7.60
C GLU A 123 -3.56 -4.62 7.15
N ILE A 124 -2.95 -5.32 8.11
CA ILE A 124 -2.31 -6.60 7.81
C ILE A 124 -3.45 -7.60 7.76
N MET A 125 -3.99 -7.83 6.56
CA MET A 125 -4.95 -8.92 6.31
C MET A 125 -4.47 -10.17 7.07
N PRO A 126 -5.25 -10.71 8.03
CA PRO A 126 -4.87 -11.87 8.81
C PRO A 126 -4.31 -12.99 7.92
N ALA A 127 -3.28 -13.70 8.38
CA ALA A 127 -2.59 -14.71 7.56
C ALA A 127 -3.54 -15.76 6.96
N TRP A 128 -4.62 -16.11 7.67
CA TRP A 128 -5.66 -17.02 7.17
C TRP A 128 -6.46 -16.41 6.02
N GLN A 129 -6.80 -15.11 6.07
CA GLN A 129 -7.50 -14.41 4.99
C GLN A 129 -6.62 -14.31 3.74
N PHE A 130 -5.34 -13.99 3.93
CA PHE A 130 -4.37 -13.98 2.82
C PHE A 130 -4.24 -15.36 2.18
N SER A 131 -4.16 -16.41 2.99
CA SER A 131 -4.08 -17.80 2.51
C SER A 131 -5.34 -18.22 1.77
N LEU A 132 -6.53 -17.90 2.32
CA LEU A 132 -7.81 -18.19 1.68
C LEU A 132 -7.95 -17.44 0.35
N LYS A 133 -7.62 -16.15 0.33
CA LYS A 133 -7.60 -15.33 -0.88
C LYS A 133 -6.70 -15.95 -1.95
N ARG A 134 -5.51 -16.42 -1.56
CA ARG A 134 -4.56 -17.07 -2.47
C ARG A 134 -5.11 -18.38 -3.03
N ILE A 135 -5.77 -19.19 -2.21
CA ILE A 135 -6.40 -20.44 -2.66
C ILE A 135 -7.50 -20.14 -3.68
N ILE A 136 -8.35 -19.14 -3.42
CA ILE A 136 -9.40 -18.71 -4.35
C ILE A 136 -8.80 -18.25 -5.68
N ASP A 137 -7.75 -17.42 -5.63
CA ASP A 137 -7.06 -16.93 -6.82
C ASP A 137 -6.51 -18.07 -7.68
N ILE A 138 -5.90 -19.07 -7.05
CA ILE A 138 -5.37 -20.24 -7.75
C ILE A 138 -6.51 -21.08 -8.33
N ALA A 139 -7.52 -21.43 -7.53
CA ALA A 139 -8.62 -22.29 -7.96
C ALA A 139 -9.39 -21.69 -9.15
N VAL A 140 -9.74 -20.41 -9.06
CA VAL A 140 -10.45 -19.70 -10.14
C VAL A 140 -9.55 -19.54 -11.38
N SER A 141 -8.26 -19.27 -11.21
CA SER A 141 -7.35 -19.15 -12.36
C SER A 141 -7.12 -20.47 -13.08
N ILE A 142 -7.03 -21.60 -12.35
CA ILE A 142 -6.95 -22.95 -12.96
C ILE A 142 -8.23 -23.23 -13.75
N LEU A 143 -9.39 -23.00 -13.14
CA LEU A 143 -10.69 -23.22 -13.79
C LEU A 143 -10.83 -22.35 -15.05
N ALA A 144 -10.48 -21.07 -14.96
CA ALA A 144 -10.52 -20.14 -16.08
C ALA A 144 -9.59 -20.60 -17.21
N LEU A 145 -8.34 -20.98 -16.92
CA LEU A 145 -7.40 -21.46 -17.93
C LEU A 145 -7.88 -22.75 -18.59
N MET A 146 -8.47 -23.67 -17.83
CA MET A 146 -9.00 -24.93 -18.37
C MET A 146 -10.18 -24.67 -19.31
N LEU A 147 -11.20 -23.94 -18.84
CA LEU A 147 -12.42 -23.66 -19.60
C LEU A 147 -12.18 -22.74 -20.81
N LEU A 148 -11.30 -21.75 -20.66
CA LEU A 148 -11.00 -20.78 -21.72
C LEU A 148 -9.87 -21.23 -22.64
N SER A 149 -9.20 -22.35 -22.37
CA SER A 149 -8.10 -22.86 -23.22
C SER A 149 -8.47 -23.00 -24.70
N PRO A 150 -9.67 -23.49 -25.11
CA PRO A 150 -10.02 -23.58 -26.53
C PRO A 150 -10.15 -22.19 -27.16
N LEU A 151 -10.76 -21.25 -26.44
CA LEU A 151 -10.89 -19.86 -26.89
C LEU A 151 -9.53 -19.17 -26.99
N MET A 152 -8.65 -19.37 -26.02
CA MET A 152 -7.29 -18.84 -26.02
C MET A 152 -6.47 -19.38 -27.20
N LEU A 153 -6.69 -20.63 -27.61
CA LEU A 153 -6.04 -21.22 -28.78
C LEU A 153 -6.53 -20.57 -30.08
N VAL A 154 -7.84 -20.33 -30.22
CA VAL A 154 -8.40 -19.59 -31.37
C VAL A 154 -7.83 -18.16 -31.42
N ILE A 155 -7.80 -17.46 -30.29
CA ILE A 155 -7.21 -16.12 -30.20
C ILE A 155 -5.72 -16.16 -30.58
N ALA A 156 -4.97 -17.15 -30.10
CA ALA A 156 -3.56 -17.32 -30.43
C ALA A 156 -3.32 -17.44 -31.95
N LEU A 157 -4.16 -18.22 -32.64
CA LEU A 157 -4.12 -18.37 -34.10
C LEU A 157 -4.46 -17.05 -34.79
N LEU A 158 -5.53 -16.35 -34.37
CA LEU A 158 -5.90 -15.04 -34.93
C LEU A 158 -4.78 -14.02 -34.79
N VAL A 159 -4.12 -13.95 -33.63
CA VAL A 159 -2.98 -13.07 -33.38
C VAL A 159 -1.79 -13.42 -34.27
N LYS A 160 -1.56 -14.72 -34.53
CA LYS A 160 -0.46 -15.20 -35.37
C LYS A 160 -0.68 -14.89 -36.85
N VAL A 161 -1.91 -15.01 -37.33
CA VAL A 161 -2.28 -14.67 -38.71
C VAL A 161 -2.34 -13.16 -38.93
N SER A 162 -2.72 -12.39 -37.90
CA SER A 162 -2.84 -10.93 -38.02
C SER A 162 -1.53 -10.20 -38.34
N SER A 163 -0.39 -10.70 -37.86
CA SER A 163 0.92 -10.06 -38.06
C SER A 163 2.07 -11.04 -37.75
N PRO A 164 3.24 -10.92 -38.40
CA PRO A 164 4.39 -11.77 -38.09
C PRO A 164 4.91 -11.54 -36.66
N GLY A 165 5.43 -12.60 -36.02
CA GLY A 165 6.06 -12.55 -34.68
C GLY A 165 5.38 -13.42 -33.60
N PRO A 166 5.65 -13.17 -32.30
CA PRO A 166 5.17 -14.00 -31.19
C PRO A 166 3.71 -13.73 -30.84
N VAL A 167 3.00 -14.77 -30.37
CA VAL A 167 1.60 -14.65 -29.93
C VAL A 167 1.46 -13.86 -28.63
N PHE A 168 2.36 -14.09 -27.69
CA PHE A 168 2.34 -13.44 -26.39
C PHE A 168 3.24 -12.20 -26.38
N PHE A 169 2.72 -11.14 -25.79
CA PHE A 169 3.46 -9.95 -25.44
C PHE A 169 3.80 -10.00 -23.94
N ARG A 170 5.02 -9.61 -23.59
CA ARG A 170 5.51 -9.56 -22.20
C ARG A 170 6.00 -8.16 -21.89
N GLN A 171 5.62 -7.65 -20.72
CA GLN A 171 6.03 -6.32 -20.26
C GLN A 171 6.35 -6.33 -18.77
N GLU A 172 7.41 -5.63 -18.37
CA GLU A 172 7.74 -5.46 -16.96
C GLU A 172 6.72 -4.54 -16.27
N ARG A 173 6.24 -4.98 -15.10
CA ARG A 173 5.33 -4.25 -14.21
C ARG A 173 5.81 -4.34 -12.77
N VAL A 174 5.39 -3.40 -11.93
CA VAL A 174 5.65 -3.44 -10.50
C VAL A 174 4.57 -4.26 -9.81
N GLY A 175 4.98 -5.32 -9.13
CA GLY A 175 4.12 -6.19 -8.34
C GLY A 175 4.21 -5.90 -6.84
N LYS A 176 3.84 -6.90 -6.03
CA LYS A 176 3.84 -6.79 -4.56
C LYS A 176 5.21 -6.40 -4.02
N ASN A 177 5.24 -5.45 -3.08
CA ASN A 177 6.44 -4.94 -2.42
C ASN A 177 7.50 -4.38 -3.40
N GLY A 178 7.07 -3.76 -4.50
CA GLY A 178 7.97 -3.16 -5.48
C GLY A 178 8.72 -4.15 -6.38
N LYS A 179 8.47 -5.46 -6.24
CA LYS A 179 9.17 -6.49 -7.02
C LYS A 179 8.68 -6.47 -8.48
N PRO A 180 9.59 -6.37 -9.47
CA PRO A 180 9.19 -6.39 -10.87
C PRO A 180 8.76 -7.79 -11.29
N PHE A 181 7.75 -7.87 -12.16
CA PHE A 181 7.35 -9.12 -12.81
C PHE A 181 6.96 -8.89 -14.27
N GLN A 182 6.92 -9.96 -15.05
CA GLN A 182 6.55 -9.92 -16.46
C GLN A 182 5.06 -10.23 -16.63
N ILE A 183 4.25 -9.22 -16.93
CA ILE A 183 2.84 -9.42 -17.27
C ILE A 183 2.73 -10.06 -18.66
N VAL A 184 1.89 -11.08 -18.79
CA VAL A 184 1.67 -11.79 -20.06
C VAL A 184 0.31 -11.41 -20.64
N LYS A 185 0.29 -10.99 -21.91
CA LYS A 185 -0.92 -10.67 -22.66
C LYS A 185 -0.86 -11.27 -24.06
N PHE A 186 -2.00 -11.37 -24.74
CA PHE A 186 -1.97 -11.57 -26.19
C PHE A 186 -1.45 -10.30 -26.86
N ARG A 187 -0.63 -10.49 -27.89
CA ARG A 187 -0.10 -9.37 -28.67
C ARG A 187 -1.24 -8.70 -29.44
N SER A 188 -1.50 -7.44 -29.11
CA SER A 188 -2.50 -6.59 -29.77
C SER A 188 -1.88 -5.47 -30.62
N MET A 189 -0.55 -5.31 -30.58
CA MET A 189 0.20 -4.30 -31.33
C MET A 189 1.24 -4.96 -32.25
N TYR A 190 1.66 -4.26 -33.30
CA TYR A 190 2.78 -4.70 -34.14
C TYR A 190 4.07 -4.80 -33.30
N THR A 191 5.00 -5.68 -33.69
CA THR A 191 6.24 -5.94 -32.95
C THR A 191 7.11 -4.70 -32.74
N ASP A 192 7.00 -3.73 -33.64
CA ASP A 192 7.79 -2.50 -33.65
C ASP A 192 7.11 -1.32 -32.94
N ALA A 193 5.98 -1.56 -32.26
CA ALA A 193 5.14 -0.51 -31.68
C ALA A 193 5.80 0.34 -30.58
N GLU A 194 6.74 -0.22 -29.82
CA GLU A 194 7.43 0.49 -28.73
C GLU A 194 8.90 0.84 -29.06
N LYS A 195 9.28 0.92 -30.36
CA LYS A 195 10.65 1.26 -30.79
C LYS A 195 11.19 2.58 -30.23
N ASN A 196 10.30 3.56 -30.00
CA ASN A 196 10.64 4.88 -29.44
C ASN A 196 10.36 4.99 -27.93
N GLY A 197 10.18 3.86 -27.25
CA GLY A 197 9.89 3.80 -25.82
C GLY A 197 8.40 3.62 -25.48
N PRO A 198 8.10 3.41 -24.18
CA PRO A 198 6.77 3.08 -23.70
C PRO A 198 5.84 4.30 -23.71
N LEU A 199 4.95 4.38 -24.70
CA LEU A 199 3.90 5.41 -24.78
C LEU A 199 2.55 4.87 -24.30
N LEU A 200 1.72 5.74 -23.73
CA LEU A 200 0.31 5.44 -23.51
C LEU A 200 -0.40 5.33 -24.87
N SER A 201 -1.10 4.23 -25.08
CA SER A 201 -1.84 3.99 -26.32
C SER A 201 -3.25 4.55 -26.24
N SER A 202 -3.71 5.23 -27.28
CA SER A 202 -5.10 5.67 -27.44
C SER A 202 -5.97 4.63 -28.18
N SER A 203 -7.28 4.84 -28.21
CA SER A 203 -8.24 3.97 -28.91
C SER A 203 -8.03 3.90 -30.43
N THR A 204 -7.39 4.92 -31.02
CA THR A 204 -7.10 5.06 -32.46
C THR A 204 -5.62 4.87 -32.79
N ASP A 205 -4.85 4.28 -31.89
CA ASP A 205 -3.40 4.11 -32.07
C ASP A 205 -3.07 3.26 -33.32
N PRO A 206 -2.31 3.80 -34.30
CA PRO A 206 -1.99 3.11 -35.55
C PRO A 206 -1.10 1.88 -35.34
N ARG A 207 -0.49 1.75 -34.15
CA ARG A 207 0.38 0.61 -33.78
C ARG A 207 -0.41 -0.64 -33.39
N ILE A 208 -1.72 -0.53 -33.23
CA ILE A 208 -2.63 -1.63 -32.88
C ILE A 208 -3.05 -2.39 -34.14
N THR A 209 -2.97 -3.72 -34.12
CA THR A 209 -3.42 -4.53 -35.27
C THR A 209 -4.96 -4.53 -35.36
N PRO A 210 -5.57 -4.78 -36.53
CA PRO A 210 -7.03 -4.84 -36.66
C PRO A 210 -7.68 -5.82 -35.67
N ILE A 211 -7.11 -7.02 -35.53
CA ILE A 211 -7.55 -8.02 -34.54
C ILE A 211 -7.24 -7.55 -33.11
N GLY A 212 -6.08 -6.91 -32.90
CA GLY A 212 -5.68 -6.34 -31.62
C GLY A 212 -6.66 -5.29 -31.09
N ARG A 213 -7.28 -4.51 -31.98
CA ARG A 213 -8.32 -3.53 -31.60
C ARG A 213 -9.54 -4.21 -31.00
N TRP A 214 -9.98 -5.32 -31.59
CA TRP A 214 -11.07 -6.12 -31.04
C TRP A 214 -10.69 -6.75 -29.70
N LEU A 215 -9.51 -7.36 -29.60
CA LEU A 215 -9.02 -7.98 -28.36
C LEU A 215 -8.97 -7.00 -27.20
N ARG A 216 -8.50 -5.77 -27.42
CA ARG A 216 -8.43 -4.73 -26.38
C ARG A 216 -9.80 -4.21 -25.97
N ARG A 217 -10.75 -4.14 -26.91
CA ARG A 217 -12.13 -3.72 -26.61
C ARG A 217 -12.86 -4.74 -25.74
N THR A 218 -12.63 -6.03 -26.00
CA THR A 218 -13.22 -7.13 -25.23
C THR A 218 -12.37 -7.55 -24.03
N ARG A 219 -11.18 -6.95 -23.85
CA ARG A 219 -10.14 -7.35 -22.87
C ARG A 219 -9.71 -8.81 -22.97
N MET A 220 -9.96 -9.44 -24.12
CA MET A 220 -9.53 -10.80 -24.37
C MET A 220 -8.01 -10.90 -24.47
N ASP A 221 -7.30 -9.79 -24.70
CA ASP A 221 -5.85 -9.75 -24.62
C ASP A 221 -5.29 -10.00 -23.21
N GLU A 222 -6.11 -9.83 -22.17
CA GLU A 222 -5.71 -9.99 -20.77
C GLU A 222 -5.90 -11.43 -20.25
N LEU A 223 -6.54 -12.33 -21.00
CA LEU A 223 -6.77 -13.72 -20.56
C LEU A 223 -5.49 -14.47 -20.15
N PRO A 224 -4.33 -14.30 -20.82
CA PRO A 224 -3.09 -14.95 -20.36
C PRO A 224 -2.62 -14.52 -18.97
N GLN A 225 -3.16 -13.44 -18.39
CA GLN A 225 -2.79 -12.98 -17.04
C GLN A 225 -3.24 -13.94 -15.94
N PHE A 226 -4.20 -14.85 -16.18
CA PHE A 226 -4.51 -15.93 -15.23
C PHE A 226 -3.26 -16.77 -14.92
N TRP A 227 -2.31 -16.88 -15.85
CA TRP A 227 -1.02 -17.51 -15.61
C TRP A 227 -0.16 -16.73 -14.61
N ASN A 228 -0.15 -15.39 -14.67
CA ASN A 228 0.53 -14.54 -13.69
C ASN A 228 -0.10 -14.68 -12.30
N VAL A 229 -1.42 -14.82 -12.23
CA VAL A 229 -2.11 -15.12 -10.97
C VAL A 229 -1.67 -16.48 -10.43
N LEU A 230 -1.62 -17.53 -11.24
CA LEU A 230 -1.13 -18.85 -10.79
C LEU A 230 0.30 -18.79 -10.27
N LYS A 231 1.21 -18.09 -10.96
CA LYS A 231 2.60 -17.90 -10.51
C LYS A 231 2.74 -17.15 -9.20
N GLY A 232 1.75 -16.33 -8.85
CA GLY A 232 1.79 -15.47 -7.66
C GLY A 232 2.36 -14.08 -7.91
N ASP A 233 2.53 -13.71 -9.18
CA ASP A 233 2.92 -12.36 -9.57
C ASP A 233 1.76 -11.37 -9.37
N MET A 234 0.52 -11.87 -9.51
CA MET A 234 -0.72 -11.10 -9.45
C MET A 234 -1.81 -11.80 -8.63
N SER A 235 -2.89 -11.07 -8.35
CA SER A 235 -4.14 -11.53 -7.73
C SER A 235 -5.29 -11.26 -8.69
N LEU A 236 -6.38 -12.03 -8.64
CA LEU A 236 -7.57 -11.76 -9.47
C LEU A 236 -8.21 -10.40 -9.16
N VAL A 237 -8.18 -10.03 -7.88
CA VAL A 237 -8.69 -8.76 -7.38
C VAL A 237 -7.55 -8.07 -6.63
N GLY A 238 -7.13 -6.91 -7.12
CA GLY A 238 -6.04 -6.13 -6.56
C GLY A 238 -5.79 -4.85 -7.37
N PRO A 239 -4.92 -3.96 -6.88
CA PRO A 239 -4.53 -2.75 -7.60
C PRO A 239 -3.92 -3.11 -8.95
N ARG A 240 -4.17 -2.27 -9.96
CA ARG A 240 -3.67 -2.51 -11.31
C ARG A 240 -2.14 -2.36 -11.32
N PRO A 241 -1.37 -3.33 -11.84
CA PRO A 241 0.08 -3.21 -11.89
C PRO A 241 0.50 -2.06 -12.81
N GLU A 242 1.18 -1.06 -12.26
CA GLU A 242 1.69 0.08 -13.02
C GLU A 242 3.10 -0.18 -13.59
N ARG A 243 3.50 0.63 -14.57
CA ARG A 243 4.86 0.57 -15.12
C ARG A 243 5.80 1.35 -14.20
N ARG A 244 7.02 0.85 -13.97
CA ARG A 244 8.06 1.57 -13.19
C ARG A 244 8.25 3.02 -13.66
N HIS A 245 8.18 3.26 -14.98
CA HIS A 245 8.36 4.59 -15.56
C HIS A 245 7.29 5.62 -15.18
N PHE A 246 6.15 5.20 -14.61
CA PHE A 246 5.06 6.06 -14.18
C PHE A 246 4.90 6.12 -12.65
N ILE A 247 5.76 5.42 -11.91
CA ILE A 247 5.78 5.41 -10.45
C ILE A 247 7.06 6.14 -10.06
N ALA A 248 6.96 7.46 -9.85
CA ALA A 248 8.05 8.33 -9.41
C ALA A 248 8.02 8.44 -7.88
#